data_AF-A0AAD7HI70-F1
#
_entry.id   AF-A0AAD7HI70-F1
#
_cell.length_a   1.000
_cell.length_b   1.000
_cell.length_c   1.000
_cell.angle_alpha   90.00
_cell.angle_beta   90.00
_cell.angle_gamma   90.00
#
_symmetry.space_group_name_H-M   'P 1'
#
loop_
_entity.id
_entity.type
_entity.pdbx_description
1 polymer ?
#
loop_
_entity_poly.entity_id
_entity_poly.type
_entity_poly.pdbx_seq_one_letter_code
_entity_poly.pdbx_strand_id
1 'polypeptide(L)'
;MTGDDDDEGTYLPQSSPAQIAQIATLYPDDPTQGSPFDTGLANQLTPQFKRLAAFQGDYLFTGTCRFLLEHASKTQNTWSWCAWSFYYSLHQLSTENILAPLNKRGESTPVVGTYHTSDLPLWCPAENSTDFASPDALINFINTLDPTHSASSTKTKASQAVFWPKWNTPTSNGSPSLLTLSESGLINVTSKNFRVDATKYLLDLLLRKP
;
A
#
# COMPACT_ATOMS: atom_id res chain seq x y z
N MET A 1 19.84 32.83 30.11
CA MET A 1 19.33 32.85 28.72
C MET A 1 19.30 31.40 28.29
N THR A 2 18.15 30.75 28.48
CA THR A 2 17.90 29.38 28.05
C THR A 2 17.73 29.43 26.53
N GLY A 3 18.58 28.69 25.81
CA GLY A 3 18.49 28.56 24.36
C GLY A 3 17.31 27.67 24.02
N ASP A 4 16.12 28.25 23.98
CA ASP A 4 14.95 27.69 23.31
C ASP A 4 15.08 28.05 21.82
N ASP A 5 16.00 27.36 21.13
CA ASP A 5 16.03 27.38 19.67
C ASP A 5 14.95 26.42 19.18
N ASP A 6 13.84 27.02 18.78
CA ASP A 6 12.62 26.43 18.22
C ASP A 6 12.88 25.73 16.87
N ASP A 7 13.72 24.69 16.84
CA ASP A 7 13.87 23.81 15.68
C ASP A 7 12.70 22.80 15.68
N GLU A 8 11.49 23.33 15.45
CA GLU A 8 10.29 22.51 15.29
C GLU A 8 10.42 21.68 14.01
N GLY A 9 10.87 20.43 14.15
CA GLY A 9 11.02 19.51 13.04
C GLY A 9 9.70 19.34 12.26
N THR A 10 9.76 19.48 10.93
CA THR A 10 8.58 19.52 10.04
C THR A 10 7.64 18.31 10.16
N TYR A 11 8.17 17.11 10.41
CA TYR A 11 7.37 15.88 10.46
C TYR A 11 7.02 15.42 11.88
N LEU A 12 7.85 15.77 12.86
CA LEU A 12 7.77 15.26 14.21
C LEU A 12 8.06 16.40 15.18
N PRO A 13 7.21 17.45 15.19
CA PRO A 13 7.41 18.58 16.08
C PRO A 13 7.45 18.07 17.52
N GLN A 14 8.27 18.73 18.35
CA GLN A 14 8.42 18.41 19.77
C GLN A 14 9.02 17.02 20.08
N SER A 15 9.50 16.25 19.09
CA SER A 15 10.19 14.98 19.35
C SER A 15 11.59 15.20 19.92
N SER A 16 11.93 14.49 20.99
CA SER A 16 13.27 14.57 21.59
C SER A 16 14.34 13.95 20.66
N PRO A 17 15.61 14.32 20.80
CA PRO A 17 16.70 13.72 20.01
C PRO A 17 16.74 12.19 20.09
N ALA A 18 16.42 11.59 21.24
CA ALA A 18 16.35 10.14 21.40
C ALA A 18 15.20 9.51 20.59
N GLN A 19 14.06 10.20 20.48
CA GLN A 19 12.93 9.76 19.66
C GLN A 19 13.27 9.83 18.16
N ILE A 20 13.95 10.90 17.74
CA ILE A 20 14.44 11.03 16.37
C ILE A 20 15.49 9.97 16.05
N ALA A 21 16.42 9.67 16.95
CA ALA A 21 17.41 8.60 16.79
C ALA A 21 16.75 7.22 16.68
N GLN A 22 15.66 6.98 17.43
CA GLN A 22 14.90 5.74 17.32
C GLN A 22 14.19 5.63 15.96
N ILE A 23 13.61 6.71 15.44
CA ILE A 23 13.06 6.76 14.07
C ILE A 23 14.17 6.49 13.04
N ALA A 24 15.34 7.09 13.22
CA ALA A 24 16.49 6.88 12.34
C ALA A 24 16.98 5.42 12.33
N THR A 25 16.80 4.68 13.43
CA THR A 25 17.09 3.25 13.54
C THR A 25 16.03 2.40 12.85
N LEU A 26 14.74 2.77 12.99
CA LEU A 26 13.61 2.06 12.39
C LEU A 26 13.52 2.27 10.87
N TYR A 27 14.07 3.37 10.37
CA TYR A 27 14.21 3.68 8.95
C TYR A 27 15.70 3.91 8.65
N PRO A 28 16.49 2.85 8.42
CA PRO A 28 17.92 2.97 8.16
C PRO A 28 18.20 3.64 6.81
N ASP A 29 19.42 4.15 6.66
CA ASP A 29 19.93 4.69 5.39
C ASP A 29 20.37 3.62 4.40
N ASP A 30 20.30 2.33 4.78
CA ASP A 30 20.44 1.19 3.88
C ASP A 30 19.35 1.24 2.79
N PRO A 31 19.72 1.49 1.52
CA PRO A 31 18.77 1.69 0.45
C PRO A 31 17.98 0.42 0.08
N THR A 32 18.43 -0.76 0.50
CA THR A 32 17.69 -2.01 0.28
C THR A 32 16.42 -2.09 1.13
N GLN A 33 16.33 -1.30 2.21
CA GLN A 33 15.20 -1.27 3.14
C GLN A 33 14.20 -0.13 2.87
N GLY A 34 14.52 0.77 1.93
CA GLY A 34 13.69 1.93 1.61
C GLY A 34 12.71 1.72 0.44
N SER A 35 11.85 2.72 0.20
CA SER A 35 10.85 2.71 -0.88
C SER A 35 11.42 3.31 -2.19
N PRO A 36 11.19 2.74 -3.39
CA PRO A 36 10.37 1.55 -3.67
C PRO A 36 10.97 0.28 -3.05
N PHE A 37 10.15 -0.42 -2.27
CA PHE A 37 10.56 -1.61 -1.52
C PHE A 37 10.98 -2.74 -2.45
N ASP A 38 11.82 -3.64 -1.96
CA ASP A 38 12.33 -4.84 -2.66
C ASP A 38 12.95 -4.57 -4.06
N THR A 39 13.45 -3.35 -4.28
CA THR A 39 14.20 -2.99 -5.50
C THR A 39 15.72 -2.98 -5.30
N GLY A 40 16.20 -3.50 -4.17
CA GLY A 40 17.62 -3.51 -3.82
C GLY A 40 18.24 -2.11 -3.91
N LEU A 41 19.34 -1.99 -4.67
CA LEU A 41 20.06 -0.72 -4.85
C LEU A 41 19.46 0.18 -5.95
N ALA A 42 18.48 -0.29 -6.72
CA ALA A 42 17.87 0.52 -7.77
C ALA A 42 17.06 1.69 -7.19
N ASN A 43 16.74 2.69 -8.04
CA ASN A 43 15.83 3.79 -7.73
C ASN A 43 16.31 4.80 -6.67
N GLN A 44 17.62 4.94 -6.49
CA GLN A 44 18.21 5.93 -5.57
C GLN A 44 18.43 7.28 -6.27
N LEU A 45 17.46 8.19 -6.20
CA LEU A 45 17.66 9.57 -6.69
C LEU A 45 18.72 10.32 -5.87
N THR A 46 18.74 10.09 -4.55
CA THR A 46 19.73 10.62 -3.61
C THR A 46 20.02 9.56 -2.54
N PRO A 47 21.12 9.67 -1.76
CA PRO A 47 21.43 8.72 -0.70
C PRO A 47 20.32 8.53 0.35
N GLN A 48 19.45 9.53 0.54
CA GLN A 48 18.36 9.48 1.53
C GLN A 48 16.98 9.29 0.88
N PHE A 49 16.88 9.26 -0.45
CA PHE A 49 15.60 9.22 -1.16
C PHE A 49 14.72 8.04 -0.71
N LYS A 50 15.26 6.83 -0.75
CA LYS A 50 14.47 5.63 -0.44
C LYS A 50 14.06 5.56 1.03
N ARG A 51 14.93 6.03 1.92
CA ARG A 51 14.67 6.13 3.36
C ARG A 51 13.52 7.09 3.64
N LEU A 52 13.59 8.30 3.09
CA LEU A 52 12.57 9.34 3.29
C LEU A 52 11.24 8.91 2.66
N ALA A 53 11.26 8.28 1.48
CA ALA A 53 10.05 7.75 0.84
C ALA A 53 9.38 6.65 1.69
N ALA A 54 10.16 5.76 2.31
CA ALA A 54 9.61 4.75 3.24
C ALA A 54 9.00 5.40 4.49
N PHE A 55 9.72 6.35 5.10
CA PHE A 55 9.24 7.10 6.25
C PHE A 55 7.92 7.84 5.95
N GLN A 56 7.87 8.62 4.86
CA GLN A 56 6.69 9.41 4.50
C GLN A 56 5.49 8.53 4.15
N GLY A 57 5.71 7.41 3.44
CA GLY A 57 4.64 6.48 3.08
C GLY A 57 4.01 5.81 4.32
N ASP A 58 4.83 5.48 5.31
CA ASP A 58 4.36 4.92 6.58
C ASP A 58 3.73 5.98 7.49
N TYR A 59 4.29 7.20 7.50
CA TYR A 59 3.79 8.37 8.24
C TYR A 59 2.38 8.78 7.80
N LEU A 60 2.14 8.90 6.48
CA LEU A 60 0.86 9.41 5.95
C LEU A 60 -0.20 8.34 5.76
N PHE A 61 0.17 7.15 5.26
CA PHE A 61 -0.80 6.18 4.76
C PHE A 61 -0.71 4.81 5.43
N THR A 62 0.45 4.15 5.39
CA THR A 62 0.51 2.74 5.78
C THR A 62 0.32 2.55 7.29
N GLY A 63 0.95 3.41 8.10
CA GLY A 63 0.82 3.37 9.55
C GLY A 63 -0.59 3.74 9.99
N THR A 64 -1.11 4.86 9.51
CA THR A 64 -2.46 5.36 9.83
C THR A 64 -3.54 4.35 9.47
N CYS A 65 -3.47 3.72 8.28
CA CYS A 65 -4.38 2.65 7.89
C CYS A 65 -4.30 1.43 8.81
N ARG A 66 -3.08 1.00 9.21
CA ARG A 66 -2.92 -0.11 10.17
C ARG A 66 -3.58 0.23 11.51
N PHE A 67 -3.32 1.40 12.06
CA PHE A 67 -3.93 1.85 13.32
C PHE A 67 -5.46 1.88 13.26
N LEU A 68 -6.02 2.44 12.18
CA LEU A 68 -7.46 2.45 11.97
C LEU A 68 -8.04 1.03 11.95
N LEU A 69 -7.43 0.13 11.18
CA LEU A 69 -7.91 -1.24 11.04
C LEU A 69 -7.79 -2.06 12.32
N GLU A 70 -6.74 -1.85 13.12
CA GLU A 70 -6.58 -2.48 14.44
C GLU A 70 -7.72 -2.12 15.42
N HIS A 71 -8.29 -0.93 15.29
CA HIS A 71 -9.38 -0.48 16.16
C HIS A 71 -10.75 -0.81 15.56
N ALA A 72 -11.00 -0.44 14.31
CA ALA A 72 -12.30 -0.62 13.65
C ALA A 72 -12.69 -2.09 13.53
N SER A 73 -11.72 -2.99 13.30
CA SER A 73 -11.99 -4.43 13.17
C SER A 73 -12.55 -5.10 14.45
N LYS A 74 -12.48 -4.43 15.59
CA LYS A 74 -13.04 -4.92 16.86
C LYS A 74 -14.56 -4.81 16.93
N THR A 75 -15.15 -3.91 16.15
CA THR A 75 -16.58 -3.58 16.20
C THR A 75 -17.28 -3.73 14.86
N GLN A 76 -16.54 -3.76 13.75
CA GLN A 76 -17.08 -3.82 12.40
C GLN A 76 -16.26 -4.77 11.55
N ASN A 77 -16.88 -5.37 10.53
CA ASN A 77 -16.13 -6.09 9.52
C ASN A 77 -15.28 -5.08 8.73
N THR A 78 -13.98 -5.35 8.60
CA THR A 78 -13.06 -4.51 7.83
C THR A 78 -12.24 -5.37 6.88
N TRP A 79 -11.84 -4.76 5.78
CA TRP A 79 -11.06 -5.39 4.73
C TRP A 79 -9.91 -4.45 4.34
N SER A 80 -8.77 -5.03 3.99
CA SER A 80 -7.59 -4.26 3.58
C SER A 80 -6.94 -4.92 2.38
N TRP A 81 -6.29 -4.11 1.56
CA TRP A 81 -5.59 -4.56 0.38
C TRP A 81 -4.24 -3.85 0.26
N CYS A 82 -3.33 -4.46 -0.50
CA CYS A 82 -2.12 -3.85 -1.00
C CYS A 82 -1.87 -4.28 -2.44
N ALA A 83 -1.18 -3.42 -3.16
CA ALA A 83 -0.71 -3.66 -4.51
C ALA A 83 0.81 -3.81 -4.46
N TRP A 84 1.31 -4.92 -5.03
CA TRP A 84 2.73 -5.09 -5.29
C TRP A 84 2.99 -4.86 -6.77
N SER A 85 3.89 -3.91 -7.07
CA SER A 85 4.40 -3.62 -8.41
C SER A 85 3.28 -3.51 -9.47
N PHE A 86 2.71 -2.32 -9.56
CA PHE A 86 1.76 -1.94 -10.59
C PHE A 86 2.35 -0.91 -11.54
N TYR A 87 2.19 -1.19 -12.84
CA TYR A 87 2.26 -0.22 -13.90
C TYR A 87 0.96 -0.29 -14.69
N TYR A 88 0.31 0.86 -14.88
CA TYR A 88 -0.62 1.03 -15.99
C TYR A 88 0.13 1.72 -17.11
N SER A 89 0.20 1.04 -18.25
CA SER A 89 0.74 1.66 -19.46
C SER A 89 -0.21 2.73 -19.96
N LEU A 90 0.00 3.97 -19.51
CA LEU A 90 -0.52 5.14 -20.22
C LEU A 90 0.24 5.40 -21.55
N HIS A 91 1.10 4.47 -21.99
CA HIS A 91 1.82 4.54 -23.25
C HIS A 91 0.93 4.19 -24.46
N GLN A 92 -0.15 4.95 -24.67
CA GLN A 92 -0.82 5.06 -25.98
C GLN A 92 -1.01 6.52 -26.42
N LEU A 93 -0.06 7.40 -26.08
CA LEU A 93 0.17 8.62 -26.89
C LEU A 93 1.20 8.40 -28.00
N SER A 94 1.63 7.15 -28.27
CA SER A 94 2.35 6.79 -29.50
C SER A 94 1.41 6.04 -30.45
N THR A 95 1.15 6.66 -31.59
CA THR A 95 0.12 6.39 -32.59
C THR A 95 0.20 5.05 -33.34
N GLU A 96 0.89 4.02 -32.86
CA GLU A 96 1.24 2.88 -33.74
C GLU A 96 0.81 1.47 -33.30
N ASN A 97 0.14 1.23 -32.17
CA ASN A 97 -0.42 -0.11 -31.89
C ASN A 97 -1.65 -0.09 -30.95
N ILE A 98 -2.84 0.04 -31.54
CA ILE A 98 -4.15 0.17 -30.86
C ILE A 98 -4.71 -1.16 -30.31
N LEU A 99 -3.91 -2.23 -30.21
CA LEU A 99 -4.42 -3.58 -29.87
C LEU A 99 -3.77 -4.25 -28.66
N ALA A 100 -2.88 -3.58 -27.93
CA ALA A 100 -2.37 -4.12 -26.66
C ALA A 100 -3.39 -3.83 -25.53
N PRO A 101 -3.86 -4.84 -24.77
CA PRO A 101 -4.71 -4.62 -23.61
C PRO A 101 -4.05 -3.65 -22.63
N LEU A 102 -4.76 -2.61 -22.19
CA LEU A 102 -4.24 -1.53 -21.33
C LEU A 102 -3.92 -1.97 -19.89
N ASN A 103 -4.03 -3.27 -19.57
CA ASN A 103 -4.13 -3.75 -18.19
C ASN A 103 -3.14 -4.85 -17.84
N LYS A 104 -1.90 -4.80 -18.35
CA LYS A 104 -0.89 -5.68 -17.79
C LYS A 104 -0.50 -5.13 -16.43
N ARG A 105 -0.99 -5.77 -15.35
CA ARG A 105 -0.30 -5.75 -14.06
C ARG A 105 1.15 -6.16 -14.38
N GLY A 106 2.11 -5.33 -14.05
CA GLY A 106 3.43 -5.37 -14.67
C GLY A 106 4.46 -4.59 -13.84
N GLU A 107 5.71 -4.73 -14.26
CA GLU A 107 6.91 -4.30 -13.53
C GLU A 107 6.81 -2.89 -12.91
N SER A 108 7.40 -2.76 -11.72
CA SER A 108 7.39 -1.56 -10.90
C SER A 108 7.87 -0.34 -11.68
N THR A 109 7.10 0.76 -11.66
CA THR A 109 7.50 2.03 -12.30
C THR A 109 8.90 2.43 -11.83
N PRO A 110 9.86 2.73 -12.74
CA PRO A 110 11.18 3.19 -12.34
C PRO A 110 11.09 4.37 -11.38
N VAL A 111 12.02 4.43 -10.43
CA VAL A 111 12.13 5.46 -9.38
C VAL A 111 11.02 5.42 -8.31
N VAL A 112 9.76 5.29 -8.70
CA VAL A 112 8.61 5.54 -7.79
C VAL A 112 7.80 4.29 -7.44
N GLY A 113 8.01 3.19 -8.16
CA GLY A 113 7.33 1.92 -7.97
C GLY A 113 5.81 2.00 -8.05
N THR A 114 5.11 1.33 -7.13
CA THR A 114 3.66 1.47 -6.97
C THR A 114 3.37 2.74 -6.17
N TYR A 115 3.37 3.87 -6.87
CA TYR A 115 3.30 5.19 -6.28
C TYR A 115 1.87 5.60 -5.92
N HIS A 116 1.72 6.67 -5.15
CA HIS A 116 0.42 7.21 -4.77
C HIS A 116 -0.43 7.52 -6.00
N THR A 117 -1.69 7.06 -6.05
CA THR A 117 -2.63 7.14 -7.19
C THR A 117 -2.40 6.15 -8.35
N SER A 118 -1.36 5.30 -8.30
CA SER A 118 -1.13 4.27 -9.33
C SER A 118 -2.22 3.19 -9.38
N ASP A 119 -3.08 3.14 -8.37
CA ASP A 119 -4.25 2.27 -8.25
C ASP A 119 -5.49 2.81 -8.97
N LEU A 120 -5.51 4.05 -9.45
CA LEU A 120 -6.69 4.61 -10.11
C LEU A 120 -7.24 3.71 -11.23
N PRO A 121 -6.42 3.18 -12.16
CA PRO A 121 -6.97 2.37 -13.24
C PRO A 121 -7.34 0.94 -12.79
N LEU A 122 -7.01 0.54 -11.55
CA LEU A 122 -7.48 -0.70 -10.93
C LEU A 122 -8.93 -0.56 -10.47
N TRP A 123 -9.29 0.58 -9.89
CA TRP A 123 -10.64 0.82 -9.36
C TRP A 123 -11.56 1.52 -10.36
N CYS A 124 -10.98 2.29 -11.28
CA CYS A 124 -11.65 3.01 -12.35
C CYS A 124 -11.08 2.55 -13.71
N PRO A 125 -11.35 1.30 -14.13
CA PRO A 125 -10.81 0.78 -15.37
C PRO A 125 -11.32 1.54 -16.60
N ALA A 126 -10.49 1.63 -17.63
CA ALA A 126 -10.88 2.15 -18.94
C ALA A 126 -11.94 1.24 -19.61
N GLU A 127 -12.69 1.78 -20.58
CA GLU A 127 -13.78 1.07 -21.27
C GLU A 127 -13.35 -0.26 -21.92
N ASN A 128 -12.11 -0.36 -22.38
CA ASN A 128 -11.55 -1.55 -23.01
C ASN A 128 -10.81 -2.47 -22.03
N SER A 129 -10.98 -2.25 -20.72
CA SER A 129 -10.40 -3.09 -19.68
C SER A 129 -10.93 -4.51 -19.76
N THR A 130 -10.08 -5.48 -19.41
CA THR A 130 -10.44 -6.89 -19.20
C THR A 130 -10.36 -7.32 -17.73
N ASP A 131 -9.97 -6.40 -16.84
CA ASP A 131 -9.76 -6.65 -15.42
C ASP A 131 -10.76 -5.81 -14.62
N PHE A 132 -11.78 -6.48 -14.10
CA PHE A 132 -12.87 -5.87 -13.33
C PHE A 132 -12.95 -6.43 -11.91
N ALA A 133 -11.97 -7.22 -11.46
CA ALA A 133 -12.02 -7.88 -10.16
C ALA A 133 -12.15 -6.88 -8.99
N SER A 134 -11.46 -5.73 -9.09
CA SER A 134 -11.49 -4.68 -8.07
C SER A 134 -12.79 -3.86 -8.06
N PRO A 135 -13.28 -3.30 -9.18
CA PRO A 135 -14.58 -2.63 -9.19
C PRO A 135 -15.73 -3.58 -8.85
N ASP A 136 -15.68 -4.86 -9.27
CA ASP A 136 -16.68 -5.87 -8.87
C ASP A 136 -16.68 -6.07 -7.35
N ALA A 137 -15.51 -6.10 -6.69
CA ALA A 137 -15.43 -6.17 -5.24
C ALA A 137 -16.05 -4.95 -4.55
N LEU A 138 -15.86 -3.73 -5.09
CA LEU A 138 -16.51 -2.52 -4.56
C LEU A 138 -18.03 -2.56 -4.76
N ILE A 139 -18.49 -2.93 -5.96
CA ILE A 139 -19.91 -3.07 -6.27
C ILE A 139 -20.55 -4.10 -5.35
N ASN A 140 -19.89 -5.23 -5.13
CA ASN A 140 -20.38 -6.27 -4.23
C ASN A 140 -20.44 -5.78 -2.78
N PHE A 141 -19.42 -5.05 -2.32
CA PHE A 141 -19.43 -4.43 -0.99
C PHE A 141 -20.58 -3.45 -0.81
N ILE A 142 -20.88 -2.63 -1.83
CA ILE A 142 -22.00 -1.69 -1.78
C ILE A 142 -23.34 -2.42 -1.67
N ASN A 143 -23.51 -3.54 -2.37
CA ASN A 143 -24.77 -4.28 -2.40
C ASN A 143 -24.95 -5.24 -1.21
N THR A 144 -23.86 -5.77 -0.65
CA THR A 144 -23.92 -6.90 0.30
C THR A 144 -23.18 -6.65 1.61
N LEU A 145 -22.45 -5.54 1.73
CA LEU A 145 -21.52 -5.25 2.82
C LEU A 145 -20.39 -6.28 2.97
N ASP A 146 -20.10 -7.04 1.91
CA ASP A 146 -18.97 -7.97 1.79
C ASP A 146 -18.34 -7.83 0.40
N PRO A 147 -17.03 -7.54 0.27
CA PRO A 147 -16.39 -7.45 -1.04
C PRO A 147 -16.13 -8.82 -1.67
N THR A 148 -16.31 -9.93 -0.94
CA THR A 148 -16.04 -11.29 -1.40
C THR A 148 -17.10 -11.77 -2.38
N HIS A 149 -16.68 -12.15 -3.58
CA HIS A 149 -17.57 -12.74 -4.58
C HIS A 149 -17.19 -14.21 -4.81
N SER A 150 -18.14 -15.14 -4.60
CA SER A 150 -17.97 -16.53 -5.05
C SER A 150 -18.07 -16.57 -6.57
N ALA A 151 -17.22 -17.33 -7.27
CA ALA A 151 -17.29 -17.46 -8.73
C ALA A 151 -18.74 -17.68 -9.19
N SER A 152 -19.29 -16.75 -9.98
CA SER A 152 -20.58 -16.95 -10.62
C SER A 152 -20.45 -18.11 -11.60
N SER A 153 -21.48 -18.97 -11.69
CA SER A 153 -21.55 -20.07 -12.65
C SER A 153 -21.52 -19.62 -14.12
N THR A 154 -21.67 -18.31 -14.40
CA THR A 154 -21.52 -17.73 -15.74
C THR A 154 -20.08 -17.27 -15.95
N LYS A 155 -19.30 -18.13 -16.61
CA LYS A 155 -17.88 -17.93 -16.97
C LYS A 155 -17.70 -16.77 -17.96
N THR A 156 -17.50 -15.56 -17.45
CA THR A 156 -16.73 -14.53 -18.18
C THR A 156 -15.38 -14.38 -17.48
N LYS A 157 -14.29 -14.24 -18.24
CA LYS A 157 -12.92 -14.05 -17.70
C LYS A 157 -12.78 -12.82 -16.77
N ALA A 158 -13.81 -11.97 -16.72
CA ALA A 158 -13.92 -10.77 -15.88
C ALA A 158 -14.27 -11.05 -14.41
N SER A 159 -14.80 -12.24 -14.06
CA SER A 159 -15.23 -12.57 -12.69
C SER A 159 -14.34 -13.66 -12.07
N GLN A 160 -13.06 -13.36 -11.88
CA GLN A 160 -12.27 -14.19 -10.97
C GLN A 160 -12.90 -14.10 -9.57
N ALA A 161 -13.14 -15.24 -8.92
CA ALA A 161 -13.57 -15.23 -7.52
C ALA A 161 -12.50 -14.53 -6.69
N VAL A 162 -12.85 -13.38 -6.12
CA VAL A 162 -11.98 -12.66 -5.19
C VAL A 162 -12.39 -13.10 -3.80
N PHE A 163 -11.59 -13.98 -3.20
CA PHE A 163 -11.66 -14.18 -1.76
C PHE A 163 -10.95 -13.04 -1.06
N TRP A 164 -11.72 -12.09 -0.51
CA TRP A 164 -11.18 -10.97 0.25
C TRP A 164 -11.42 -11.22 1.75
N PRO A 165 -10.44 -11.76 2.47
CA PRO A 165 -10.60 -12.04 3.89
C PRO A 165 -10.78 -10.74 4.69
N LYS A 166 -11.63 -10.81 5.70
CA LYS A 166 -11.70 -9.77 6.74
C LYS A 166 -10.32 -9.63 7.39
N TRP A 167 -9.95 -8.40 7.73
CA TRP A 167 -8.66 -8.05 8.33
C TRP A 167 -8.28 -8.95 9.52
N ASN A 168 -9.21 -9.15 10.45
CA ASN A 168 -8.99 -9.93 11.66
C ASN A 168 -8.97 -11.46 11.43
N THR A 169 -9.16 -11.93 10.20
CA THR A 169 -8.92 -13.33 9.83
C THR A 169 -7.41 -13.57 9.95
N PRO A 170 -6.95 -14.43 10.88
CA PRO A 170 -5.53 -14.68 11.03
C PRO A 170 -4.99 -15.48 9.86
N THR A 171 -3.83 -15.08 9.37
CA THR A 171 -3.00 -15.85 8.45
C THR A 171 -2.23 -16.94 9.19
N SER A 172 -1.50 -17.81 8.49
CA SER A 172 -0.75 -18.93 9.10
C SER A 172 0.26 -18.52 10.17
N ASN A 173 0.72 -17.27 10.18
CA ASN A 173 1.63 -16.72 11.18
C ASN A 173 0.92 -15.88 12.27
N GLY A 174 -0.42 -15.93 12.33
CA GLY A 174 -1.22 -15.19 13.31
C GLY A 174 -1.42 -13.69 13.01
N SER A 175 -0.82 -13.18 11.94
CA SER A 175 -0.99 -11.77 11.54
C SER A 175 -2.31 -11.52 10.80
N PRO A 176 -2.84 -10.28 10.81
CA PRO A 176 -4.01 -9.91 10.03
C PRO A 176 -3.87 -10.22 8.55
N SER A 177 -4.99 -10.55 7.90
CA SER A 177 -5.04 -10.82 6.47
C SER A 177 -5.00 -9.54 5.64
N LEU A 178 -4.37 -9.64 4.48
CA LEU A 178 -4.23 -8.59 3.49
C LEU A 178 -4.47 -9.16 2.09
N LEU A 179 -5.40 -8.58 1.34
CA LEU A 179 -5.53 -8.89 -0.08
C LEU A 179 -4.32 -8.31 -0.82
N THR A 180 -3.54 -9.15 -1.50
CA THR A 180 -2.36 -8.72 -2.24
C THR A 180 -2.56 -8.97 -3.71
N LEU A 181 -2.44 -7.89 -4.47
CA LEU A 181 -2.51 -7.92 -5.91
C LEU A 181 -1.08 -7.94 -6.46
N SER A 182 -0.77 -8.95 -7.27
CA SER A 182 0.58 -9.18 -7.78
C SER A 182 0.77 -8.79 -9.24
N GLU A 183 2.04 -8.69 -9.65
CA GLU A 183 2.50 -8.45 -11.03
C GLU A 183 1.89 -9.42 -12.04
N SER A 184 1.62 -10.66 -11.65
CA SER A 184 1.12 -11.70 -12.56
C SER A 184 -0.37 -11.59 -12.92
N GLY A 185 -1.09 -10.61 -12.36
CA GLY A 185 -2.56 -10.60 -12.41
C GLY A 185 -3.20 -11.41 -11.29
N LEU A 186 -2.43 -12.19 -10.53
CA LEU A 186 -2.95 -13.04 -9.46
C LEU A 186 -3.32 -12.22 -8.22
N ILE A 187 -4.45 -12.63 -7.64
CA ILE A 187 -4.99 -12.13 -6.38
C ILE A 187 -4.64 -13.16 -5.30
N ASN A 188 -3.84 -12.75 -4.32
CA ASN A 188 -3.39 -13.58 -3.22
C ASN A 188 -3.83 -12.99 -1.87
N VAL A 189 -3.76 -13.80 -0.82
CA VAL A 189 -3.87 -13.34 0.57
C VAL A 189 -2.51 -13.45 1.23
N THR A 190 -2.02 -12.36 1.78
CA THR A 190 -0.77 -12.31 2.54
C THR A 190 -0.99 -11.77 3.96
N SER A 191 0.07 -11.76 4.76
CA SER A 191 0.07 -11.22 6.12
C SER A 191 0.41 -9.73 6.13
N LYS A 192 -0.34 -8.92 6.88
CA LYS A 192 0.02 -7.52 7.15
C LYS A 192 1.07 -7.38 8.26
N ASN A 193 2.25 -7.98 8.07
CA ASN A 193 3.31 -8.05 9.08
C ASN A 193 4.57 -7.23 8.76
N PHE A 194 4.56 -6.43 7.69
CA PHE A 194 5.71 -5.59 7.33
C PHE A 194 5.82 -4.34 8.21
N ARG A 195 7.05 -3.99 8.62
CA ARG A 195 7.41 -2.75 9.35
C ARG A 195 6.51 -2.44 10.54
N VAL A 196 6.11 -3.47 11.29
CA VAL A 196 5.19 -3.34 12.44
C VAL A 196 5.76 -2.40 13.49
N ASP A 197 7.00 -2.61 13.92
CA ASP A 197 7.62 -1.79 14.96
C ASP A 197 7.82 -0.33 14.51
N ALA A 198 8.24 -0.13 13.25
CA ALA A 198 8.46 1.20 12.69
C ALA A 198 7.17 2.03 12.65
N THR A 199 6.10 1.46 12.08
CA THR A 199 4.79 2.13 12.00
C THR A 199 4.17 2.34 13.39
N LYS A 200 4.27 1.36 14.29
CA LYS A 200 3.73 1.46 15.65
C LYS A 200 4.42 2.57 16.45
N TYR A 201 5.75 2.59 16.45
CA TYR A 201 6.50 3.61 17.17
C TYR A 201 6.23 5.02 16.61
N LEU A 202 6.15 5.15 15.28
CA LEU A 202 5.85 6.41 14.62
C LEU A 202 4.46 6.95 14.99
N LEU A 203 3.43 6.10 14.98
CA LEU A 203 2.07 6.48 15.36
C LEU A 203 1.94 6.80 16.85
N ASP A 204 2.64 6.05 17.70
CA ASP A 204 2.71 6.33 19.15
C ASP A 204 3.29 7.72 19.43
N LEU A 205 4.29 8.17 18.64
CA LEU A 205 4.82 9.53 18.75
C LEU A 205 3.77 10.57 18.32
N LEU A 206 3.12 10.35 17.18
CA LEU A 206 2.11 11.26 16.65
C LEU A 206 0.91 11.44 17.58
N LEU A 207 0.43 10.35 18.19
CA LEU A 207 -0.73 10.40 19.09
C LEU A 207 -0.42 11.06 20.43
N ARG A 208 0.84 10.99 20.90
CA ARG A 208 1.26 11.62 22.17
C ARG A 208 1.58 13.10 22.02
N LYS A 209 1.83 13.56 20.80
CA LYS A 209 2.27 14.92 20.47
C LYS A 209 1.50 15.39 19.23
N PRO A 210 0.19 15.67 19.38
CA PRO A 210 -0.70 16.02 18.28
C PRO A 210 -0.37 17.38 17.65
#